data_AF-A0A269PTI9-F1
#
_entry.id   AF-A0A269PTI9-F1
#
_cell.length_a   1.000
_cell.length_b   1.000
_cell.length_c   1.000
_cell.angle_alpha   90.00
_cell.angle_beta   90.00
_cell.angle_gamma   90.00
#
_symmetry.space_group_name_H-M   'P 1'
#
loop_
_entity.id
_entity.type
_entity.pdbx_description
1 polymer ?
#
loop_
_entity_poly.entity_id
_entity_poly.type
_entity_poly.pdbx_seq_one_letter_code
_entity_poly.pdbx_strand_id
1 'polypeptide(L)'
;MSNVERNDNLRSQLSKSLDELQQLEDKQDLILSFSNGICLLMKENGGAHPLLSAVSTYKINRETDPFCNHSAGMFTYCQATMFFKISHHQNTAHIDIGLYSETGQMRQQRNNYQWYALKAVIDF
;
A
#
# COMPACT_ATOMS: atom_id res chain seq x y z
N MET A 1 -15.77 -6.89 -15.08
CA MET A 1 -15.31 -6.58 -13.71
C MET A 1 -15.36 -5.07 -13.54
N SER A 2 -16.09 -4.58 -12.54
CA SER A 2 -16.12 -3.16 -12.19
C SER A 2 -14.75 -2.71 -11.65
N ASN A 3 -14.49 -1.39 -11.63
CA ASN A 3 -13.26 -0.86 -11.01
C ASN A 3 -13.16 -1.22 -9.52
N VAL A 4 -14.30 -1.34 -8.84
CA VAL A 4 -14.36 -1.76 -7.43
C VAL A 4 -13.90 -3.21 -7.28
N GLU A 5 -14.52 -4.13 -8.03
CA GLU A 5 -14.14 -5.55 -8.01
C GLU A 5 -12.67 -5.76 -8.40
N ARG A 6 -12.16 -4.97 -9.36
CA ARG A 6 -10.75 -5.00 -9.77
C ARG A 6 -9.83 -4.59 -8.62
N ASN A 7 -10.14 -3.49 -7.95
CA ASN A 7 -9.34 -2.97 -6.86
C ASN A 7 -9.39 -3.88 -5.63
N ASP A 8 -10.55 -4.43 -5.30
CA ASP A 8 -10.71 -5.39 -4.20
C ASP A 8 -9.93 -6.68 -4.48
N ASN A 9 -9.92 -7.16 -5.74
CA ASN A 9 -9.09 -8.28 -6.15
C ASN A 9 -7.58 -7.97 -6.02
N LEU A 10 -7.12 -6.81 -6.51
CA LEU A 10 -5.72 -6.42 -6.36
C LEU A 10 -5.30 -6.39 -4.90
N ARG A 11 -6.16 -5.85 -4.04
CA ARG A 11 -5.89 -5.76 -2.62
C ARG A 11 -5.91 -7.12 -1.92
N SER A 12 -6.73 -8.07 -2.40
CA SER A 12 -6.71 -9.44 -1.88
C SER A 12 -5.42 -10.18 -2.25
N GLN A 13 -4.71 -9.77 -3.33
CA GLN A 13 -3.38 -10.31 -3.63
C GLN A 13 -2.38 -10.09 -2.49
N LEU A 14 -2.56 -9.05 -1.66
CA LEU A 14 -1.68 -8.75 -0.52
C LEU A 14 -1.68 -9.82 0.58
N SER A 15 -2.61 -10.79 0.54
CA SER A 15 -2.60 -11.94 1.44
C SER A 15 -1.64 -13.06 0.99
N LYS A 16 -1.01 -12.92 -0.18
CA LYS A 16 0.00 -13.86 -0.68
C LYS A 16 1.27 -13.83 0.16
N SER A 17 2.12 -14.86 0.01
CA SER A 17 3.46 -14.85 0.61
C SER A 17 4.32 -13.71 0.03
N LEU A 18 5.36 -13.29 0.77
CA LEU A 18 6.26 -12.23 0.29
C LEU A 18 6.99 -12.63 -1.00
N ASP A 19 7.33 -13.92 -1.15
CA ASP A 19 7.93 -14.46 -2.37
C ASP A 19 6.99 -14.33 -3.57
N GLU A 20 5.70 -14.67 -3.40
CA GLU A 20 4.71 -14.52 -4.47
C GLU A 20 4.46 -13.05 -4.81
N LEU A 21 4.45 -12.15 -3.82
CA LEU A 21 4.34 -10.72 -4.05
C LEU A 21 5.56 -10.17 -4.80
N GLN A 22 6.76 -10.63 -4.46
CA GLN A 22 7.98 -10.26 -5.19
C GLN A 22 7.93 -10.74 -6.64
N GLN A 23 7.42 -11.95 -6.90
CA GLN A 23 7.22 -12.43 -8.27
C GLN A 23 6.23 -11.58 -9.07
N LEU A 24 5.21 -10.99 -8.42
CA LEU A 24 4.29 -10.06 -9.08
C LEU A 24 4.97 -8.72 -9.40
N GLU A 25 5.84 -8.21 -8.51
CA GLU A 25 6.65 -7.03 -8.79
C GLU A 25 7.62 -7.28 -9.95
N ASP A 26 8.31 -8.42 -9.95
CA ASP A 26 9.28 -8.79 -10.98
C ASP A 26 8.62 -8.92 -12.37
N LYS A 27 7.34 -9.32 -12.42
CA LYS A 27 6.53 -9.41 -13.64
C LYS A 27 5.84 -8.10 -14.02
N GLN A 28 5.93 -7.07 -13.17
CA GLN A 28 5.21 -5.79 -13.33
C GLN A 28 3.68 -5.95 -13.35
N ASP A 29 3.15 -7.00 -12.71
CA ASP A 29 1.71 -7.23 -12.54
C ASP A 29 1.15 -6.35 -11.41
N LEU A 30 1.93 -6.21 -10.33
CA LEU A 30 1.61 -5.43 -9.15
C LEU A 30 2.90 -4.85 -8.56
N ILE A 31 2.94 -3.54 -8.32
CA ILE A 31 4.06 -2.84 -7.67
C ILE A 31 3.60 -2.32 -6.31
N LEU A 32 4.38 -2.58 -5.27
CA LEU A 32 4.15 -2.05 -3.92
C LEU A 32 5.15 -0.92 -3.64
N SER A 33 4.63 0.20 -3.16
CA SER A 33 5.44 1.37 -2.81
C SER A 33 5.22 1.71 -1.35
N PHE A 34 6.29 1.78 -0.55
CA PHE A 34 6.21 2.08 0.89
C PHE A 34 6.87 3.43 1.19
N SER A 35 6.19 4.28 1.94
CA SER A 35 6.78 5.52 2.49
C SER A 35 7.83 5.19 3.55
N ASN A 36 8.75 6.10 3.82
CA ASN A 36 9.75 5.93 4.89
C ASN A 36 9.12 5.68 6.27
N GLY A 37 8.08 6.42 6.65
CA GLY A 37 7.42 6.24 7.95
C GLY A 37 6.85 4.84 8.14
N ILE A 38 6.21 4.29 7.11
CA ILE A 38 5.73 2.90 7.12
C ILE A 38 6.87 1.89 7.20
N CYS A 39 7.99 2.11 6.51
CA CYS A 39 9.17 1.26 6.61
C CYS A 39 9.68 1.13 8.05
N LEU A 40 9.74 2.24 8.78
CA LEU A 40 10.15 2.25 10.20
C LEU A 40 9.15 1.47 11.07
N LEU A 41 7.84 1.70 10.88
CA LEU A 41 6.82 0.96 11.63
C LEU A 41 6.86 -0.54 11.34
N MET A 42 7.05 -0.97 10.09
CA MET A 42 7.16 -2.39 9.74
C MET A 42 8.33 -3.04 10.49
N LYS A 43 9.50 -2.40 10.45
CA LYS A 43 10.70 -2.88 11.14
C LYS A 43 10.50 -3.07 12.65
N GLU A 44 9.70 -2.22 13.28
CA GLU A 44 9.40 -2.29 14.71
C GLU A 44 8.26 -3.26 15.06
N ASN A 45 7.46 -3.70 14.07
CA ASN A 45 6.20 -4.42 14.29
C ASN A 45 6.08 -5.74 13.52
N GLY A 46 7.22 -6.40 13.23
CA GLY A 46 7.24 -7.76 12.68
C GLY A 46 7.26 -7.83 11.14
N GLY A 47 7.79 -6.79 10.49
CA GLY A 47 8.08 -6.77 9.06
C GLY A 47 6.88 -6.42 8.18
N ALA A 48 6.98 -6.73 6.89
CA ALA A 48 5.96 -6.37 5.90
C ALA A 48 4.68 -7.20 6.00
N HIS A 49 4.77 -8.48 6.39
CA HIS A 49 3.64 -9.40 6.33
C HIS A 49 2.44 -8.96 7.21
N PRO A 50 2.62 -8.54 8.49
CA PRO A 50 1.51 -8.04 9.31
C PRO A 50 0.83 -6.80 8.72
N LEU A 51 1.60 -5.87 8.15
CA LEU A 51 1.05 -4.68 7.50
C LEU A 51 0.21 -5.05 6.27
N LEU A 52 0.76 -5.88 5.37
CA LEU A 52 0.09 -6.26 4.13
C LEU A 52 -1.19 -7.06 4.40
N SER A 53 -1.17 -7.92 5.43
CA SER A 53 -2.36 -8.63 5.92
C SER A 53 -3.44 -7.65 6.43
N ALA A 54 -3.05 -6.63 7.19
CA ALA A 54 -3.97 -5.59 7.65
C ALA A 54 -4.60 -4.82 6.48
N VAL A 55 -3.80 -4.45 5.47
CA VAL A 55 -4.32 -3.78 4.26
C VAL A 55 -5.28 -4.69 3.49
N SER A 56 -4.93 -5.98 3.33
CA SER A 56 -5.75 -6.95 2.60
C SER A 56 -7.17 -7.10 3.19
N THR A 57 -7.28 -7.08 4.52
CA THR A 57 -8.51 -7.34 5.26
C THR A 57 -9.30 -6.08 5.62
N TYR A 58 -8.70 -4.89 5.49
CA TYR A 58 -9.31 -3.62 5.87
C TYR A 58 -10.61 -3.33 5.10
N LYS A 59 -11.74 -3.18 5.78
CA LYS A 59 -13.00 -2.79 5.11
C LYS A 59 -13.02 -1.28 4.90
N ILE A 60 -12.97 -0.83 3.65
CA ILE A 60 -12.98 0.61 3.34
C ILE A 60 -14.37 1.17 3.62
N ASN A 61 -14.46 2.10 4.58
CA ASN A 61 -15.70 2.82 4.85
C ASN A 61 -15.84 4.03 3.92
N ARG A 62 -16.66 3.89 2.88
CA ARG A 62 -16.82 4.88 1.81
C ARG A 62 -17.45 6.21 2.26
N GLU A 63 -18.14 6.23 3.40
CA GLU A 63 -18.80 7.43 3.91
C GLU A 63 -17.87 8.35 4.69
N THR A 64 -16.75 7.81 5.18
CA THR A 64 -15.85 8.52 6.12
C THR A 64 -14.41 8.58 5.65
N ASP A 65 -14.04 7.81 4.62
CA ASP A 65 -12.68 7.84 4.09
C ASP A 65 -12.42 9.13 3.29
N PRO A 66 -11.41 9.94 3.64
CA PRO A 66 -11.08 11.16 2.92
C PRO A 66 -10.63 10.91 1.46
N PHE A 67 -10.35 9.65 1.11
CA PHE A 67 -10.02 9.21 -0.24
C PHE A 67 -11.19 8.40 -0.84
N CYS A 68 -12.33 9.07 -1.02
CA CYS A 68 -13.63 8.49 -1.38
C CYS A 68 -13.69 7.74 -2.73
N ASN A 69 -12.66 7.86 -3.56
CA ASN A 69 -12.58 7.32 -4.91
C ASN A 69 -12.00 5.90 -4.95
N HIS A 70 -12.76 4.89 -4.48
CA HIS A 70 -12.65 3.42 -4.70
C HIS A 70 -11.29 2.70 -4.65
N SER A 71 -10.21 3.43 -4.44
CA SER A 71 -8.84 3.03 -4.73
C SER A 71 -7.94 3.50 -3.62
N ALA A 72 -8.46 3.65 -2.40
CA ALA A 72 -7.69 4.05 -1.24
C ALA A 72 -8.43 3.66 0.03
N GLY A 73 -7.69 3.59 1.13
CA GLY A 73 -8.24 3.39 2.46
C GLY A 73 -7.33 4.00 3.53
N MET A 74 -7.92 4.47 4.61
CA MET A 74 -7.20 5.05 5.75
C MET A 74 -7.61 4.38 7.06
N PHE A 75 -6.62 3.93 7.84
CA PHE A 75 -6.88 3.26 9.11
C PHE A 75 -5.73 3.39 10.10
N THR A 76 -6.01 3.06 11.36
CA THR A 76 -5.00 3.04 12.42
C THR A 76 -4.26 1.72 12.41
N TYR A 77 -2.94 1.78 12.27
CA TYR A 77 -2.02 0.65 12.34
C TYR A 77 -0.88 1.02 13.31
N CYS A 78 -0.65 0.19 14.34
CA CYS A 78 0.38 0.42 15.36
C CYS A 78 0.38 1.87 15.92
N GLN A 79 -0.80 2.37 16.31
CA GLN A 79 -1.02 3.73 16.84
C GLN A 79 -0.75 4.88 15.86
N ALA A 80 -0.40 4.59 14.60
CA ALA A 80 -0.23 5.58 13.55
C ALA A 80 -1.40 5.54 12.55
N THR A 81 -1.76 6.70 12.00
CA THR A 81 -2.72 6.75 10.89
C THR A 81 -1.98 6.49 9.59
N MET A 82 -2.28 5.34 8.96
CA MET A 82 -1.76 5.01 7.65
C MET A 82 -2.84 5.16 6.57
N PHE A 83 -2.40 5.29 5.33
CA PHE A 83 -3.23 5.18 4.16
C PHE A 83 -2.62 4.16 3.19
N PHE A 84 -3.47 3.61 2.32
CA PHE A 84 -3.02 3.00 1.08
C PHE A 84 -3.79 3.60 -0.09
N LYS A 85 -3.20 3.54 -1.28
CA LYS A 85 -3.81 3.98 -2.53
C LYS A 85 -3.46 3.01 -3.65
N ILE A 86 -4.46 2.61 -4.41
CA ILE A 86 -4.39 1.81 -5.61
C ILE A 86 -4.40 2.75 -6.81
N SER A 87 -3.43 2.62 -7.71
CA SER A 87 -3.45 3.26 -9.02
C SER A 87 -3.14 2.25 -10.11
N HIS A 88 -3.48 2.62 -11.35
CA HIS A 88 -3.23 1.79 -12.52
C HIS A 88 -2.45 2.63 -13.51
N HIS A 89 -1.23 2.19 -13.82
CA HIS A 89 -0.34 2.84 -14.77
C HIS A 89 -0.12 1.90 -15.95
N GLN A 90 -0.69 2.26 -17.10
CA GLN A 90 -0.73 1.37 -18.28
C GLN A 90 -1.37 0.02 -17.90
N ASN A 91 -0.58 -1.06 -17.88
CA ASN A 91 -1.02 -2.41 -17.54
C ASN A 91 -0.58 -2.86 -16.14
N THR A 92 0.08 -2.00 -15.36
CA THR A 92 0.62 -2.31 -14.04
C THR A 92 -0.26 -1.71 -12.95
N ALA A 93 -0.63 -2.53 -11.96
CA ALA A 93 -1.27 -2.06 -10.75
C ALA A 93 -0.22 -1.58 -9.75
N HIS A 94 -0.51 -0.49 -9.05
CA HIS A 94 0.33 0.05 -7.99
C HIS A 94 -0.47 0.13 -6.70
N ILE A 95 0.15 -0.25 -5.58
CA ILE A 95 -0.39 -0.01 -4.24
C ILE A 95 0.65 0.76 -3.45
N ASP A 96 0.39 2.04 -3.26
CA ASP A 96 1.20 2.92 -2.43
C ASP A 96 0.69 2.86 -0.99
N ILE A 97 1.57 2.65 -0.02
CA ILE A 97 1.26 2.50 1.40
C ILE A 97 2.10 3.51 2.17
N GLY A 98 1.45 4.40 2.93
CA GLY A 98 2.16 5.46 3.64
C GLY A 98 1.52 5.96 4.92
N LEU A 99 2.26 6.78 5.68
CA LEU A 99 1.68 7.49 6.82
C LEU A 99 0.93 8.72 6.35
N TYR A 100 -0.23 8.96 6.96
CA TYR A 100 -1.02 10.15 6.67
C TYR A 100 -0.24 11.45 6.96
N SER A 101 0.61 11.44 7.99
CA SER A 101 1.50 12.55 8.34
C SER A 101 2.51 12.89 7.23
N GLU A 102 2.84 11.96 6.34
CA GLU A 102 3.79 12.17 5.24
C GLU A 102 3.13 12.75 3.99
N THR A 103 1.79 12.82 3.94
CA THR A 103 1.06 13.30 2.74
C THR A 103 1.40 14.73 2.34
N GLY A 104 1.73 15.59 3.32
CA GLY A 104 2.21 16.95 3.05
C GLY A 104 3.54 16.95 2.28
N GLN A 105 4.50 16.13 2.72
CA GLN A 105 5.79 15.97 2.06
C GLN A 105 5.65 15.35 0.67
N MET A 106 4.81 14.31 0.54
CA MET A 106 4.51 13.67 -0.75
C MET A 106 3.94 14.67 -1.76
N ARG A 107 3.08 15.61 -1.33
CA ARG A 107 2.54 16.67 -2.20
C ARG A 107 3.61 17.67 -2.62
N GLN A 108 4.46 18.10 -1.69
CA GLN A 108 5.53 19.06 -1.97
C GLN A 108 6.61 18.49 -2.90
N GLN A 109 6.93 17.20 -2.72
CA GLN A 109 7.99 16.51 -3.44
C GLN A 109 7.43 15.62 -4.55
N ARG A 110 6.24 15.88 -5.09
CA ARG A 110 5.45 14.97 -5.95
C ARG A 110 6.24 14.08 -6.93
N ASN A 111 7.25 14.62 -7.61
CA ASN A 111 8.05 13.89 -8.60
C ASN A 111 9.33 13.25 -8.03
N ASN A 112 9.74 13.64 -6.82
CA ASN A 112 10.99 13.27 -6.17
C ASN A 112 10.78 12.55 -4.83
N TYR A 113 9.54 12.35 -4.40
CA TYR A 113 9.25 11.67 -3.15
C TYR A 113 9.73 10.22 -3.28
N GLN A 114 10.61 9.83 -2.37
CA GLN A 114 11.24 8.54 -2.39
C GLN A 114 10.31 7.49 -1.80
N TRP A 115 9.96 6.50 -2.62
CA TRP A 115 9.26 5.29 -2.20
C TRP A 115 10.23 4.11 -2.14
N TYR A 116 9.96 3.17 -1.25
CA TYR A 116 10.69 1.91 -1.14
C TYR A 116 9.87 0.79 -1.78
N ALA A 117 10.52 -0.08 -2.54
CA ALA A 117 9.89 -1.27 -3.13
C ALA A 117 9.82 -2.43 -2.12
N LEU A 118 9.02 -3.46 -2.40
CA LEU A 118 8.92 -4.65 -1.53
C LEU A 118 10.29 -5.27 -1.24
N LYS A 119 11.11 -5.44 -2.27
CA LYS A 119 12.47 -5.99 -2.15
C LYS A 119 13.35 -5.24 -1.14
N ALA A 120 13.13 -3.94 -0.95
CA ALA A 120 13.90 -3.13 0.00
C ALA A 120 13.46 -3.33 1.45
N VAL A 121 12.29 -3.92 1.67
CA VAL A 121 11.63 -4.04 2.99
C VAL A 121 11.32 -5.48 3.39
N ILE A 122 11.57 -6.45 2.51
CA ILE A 122 11.23 -7.86 2.70
C ILE A 122 12.03 -8.52 3.85
N ASP A 123 13.23 -8.01 4.13
CA ASP A 123 14.16 -8.51 5.16
C ASP A 123 14.11 -7.72 6.49
N PHE A 124 13.12 -6.84 6.67
CA PHE A 124 12.99 -6.05 7.90
C PHE A 124 12.58 -6.86 9.13
#